data_AF-I3Z242-F1
#
_entry.id   AF-I3Z242-F1
#
_cell.length_a   1.000
_cell.length_b   1.000
_cell.length_c   1.000
_cell.angle_alpha   90.00
_cell.angle_beta   90.00
_cell.angle_gamma   90.00
#
_symmetry.space_group_name_H-M   'P 1'
#
loop_
_entity.id
_entity.type
_entity.pdbx_description
1 polymer ?
#
loop_
_entity_poly.entity_id
_entity_poly.type
_entity_poly.pdbx_seq_one_letter_code
_entity_poly.pdbx_strand_id
1 'polypeptide(L)'
;MDLILPSSGLIIWQLIGFLALLFILMKFAWKPILESLEERESSIDDALKAAEQAKAEMANLKSENEKLLQEARIEKDNILKTANDTSAKMIEDAKQAAIVEGAKMIENAKAVIENEKKAALSEVKNQVAQLTLEVTDKLLRKNLSSQAAQQELVEGMVKDINLN
;
A
#
# COMPACT_ATOMS: atom_id res chain seq x y z
N MET A 1 50.80 -15.59 103.69
CA MET A 1 50.70 -14.71 102.51
C MET A 1 49.68 -15.38 101.59
N ASP A 2 48.44 -15.50 102.07
CA ASP A 2 47.47 -16.53 101.60
C ASP A 2 46.17 -15.89 101.07
N LEU A 3 46.28 -14.69 100.50
CA LEU A 3 45.13 -13.88 100.08
C LEU A 3 45.13 -13.46 98.61
N ILE A 4 45.94 -14.12 97.77
CA ILE A 4 46.10 -13.75 96.35
C ILE A 4 46.03 -14.92 95.37
N LEU A 5 45.94 -16.16 95.86
CA LEU A 5 45.63 -17.31 95.04
C LEU A 5 44.23 -17.82 95.42
N PRO A 6 43.26 -17.84 94.48
CA PRO A 6 41.95 -18.38 94.78
C PRO A 6 42.11 -19.81 95.28
N SER A 7 41.32 -20.19 96.28
CA SER A 7 41.33 -21.57 96.80
C SER A 7 41.24 -22.56 95.64
N SER A 8 42.05 -23.63 95.67
CA SER A 8 42.13 -24.61 94.57
C SER A 8 40.76 -25.20 94.20
N GLY A 9 39.82 -25.26 95.14
CA GLY A 9 38.43 -25.63 94.89
C GLY A 9 37.66 -24.66 93.99
N LEU A 10 37.86 -23.34 94.12
CA LEU A 10 37.19 -22.35 93.26
C LEU A 10 37.65 -22.45 91.80
N ILE A 11 38.94 -22.68 91.58
CA ILE A 11 39.50 -22.87 90.23
C ILE A 11 38.86 -24.09 89.54
N ILE A 12 38.66 -25.19 90.28
CA ILE A 12 38.04 -26.41 89.74
C ILE A 12 36.58 -26.15 89.35
N TRP A 13 35.79 -25.50 90.21
CA TRP A 13 34.40 -25.17 89.90
C TRP A 13 34.28 -24.16 88.75
N GLN A 14 35.19 -23.19 88.66
CA GLN A 14 35.23 -22.23 87.56
C GLN A 14 35.62 -22.89 86.23
N LEU A 15 36.53 -23.86 86.25
CA LEU A 15 36.87 -24.68 85.07
C LEU A 15 35.69 -25.54 84.62
N ILE A 16 34.98 -26.18 85.55
CA ILE A 16 33.76 -26.96 85.26
C ILE A 16 32.69 -26.04 84.65
N GLY A 17 32.47 -24.86 85.23
CA GLY A 17 31.53 -23.87 84.69
C GLY A 17 31.93 -23.37 83.29
N PHE A 18 33.22 -23.12 83.07
CA PHE A 18 33.75 -22.74 81.75
C PHE A 18 33.56 -23.84 80.72
N LEU A 19 33.86 -25.10 81.05
CA LEU A 19 33.67 -26.24 80.15
C LEU A 19 32.18 -26.49 79.85
N ALA A 20 31.30 -26.34 80.85
CA ALA A 20 29.87 -26.44 80.65
C ALA A 20 29.35 -25.35 79.71
N LEU A 21 29.76 -24.09 79.91
CA LEU A 21 29.42 -22.97 79.03
C LEU A 21 29.99 -23.19 77.62
N LEU A 22 31.24 -23.62 77.51
CA LEU A 22 31.90 -23.89 76.22
C LEU A 22 31.18 -25.00 75.46
N PHE A 23 30.73 -26.06 76.14
CA PHE A 23 29.95 -27.13 75.52
C PHE A 23 28.59 -26.63 75.01
N ILE A 24 27.91 -25.78 75.80
CA ILE A 24 26.66 -25.14 75.37
C ILE A 24 26.90 -24.24 74.15
N LEU A 25 27.91 -23.37 74.17
CA LEU A 25 28.22 -22.49 73.05
C LEU A 25 28.64 -23.29 71.80
N MET A 26 29.46 -24.33 71.96
CA MET A 26 29.88 -25.18 70.84
C MET A 26 28.69 -25.91 70.21
N LYS A 27 27.72 -26.35 71.02
CA LYS A 27 26.52 -27.03 70.50
C LYS A 27 25.47 -26.09 69.92
N PHE A 28 25.26 -24.92 70.52
CA PHE A 28 24.16 -24.01 70.16
C PHE A 28 24.57 -22.83 69.27
N ALA A 29 25.80 -22.31 69.37
CA ALA A 29 26.22 -21.12 68.61
C ALA A 29 26.87 -21.46 67.26
N TRP A 30 27.57 -22.60 67.14
CA TRP A 30 28.25 -22.96 65.88
C TRP A 30 27.28 -23.20 64.73
N LYS A 31 26.18 -23.92 64.98
CA LYS A 31 25.18 -24.25 63.96
C LYS A 31 24.58 -23.00 63.30
N PRO A 32 24.00 -22.01 64.04
CA PRO A 32 23.43 -20.82 63.41
C PRO A 32 24.47 -19.91 62.74
N ILE A 33 25.72 -19.89 63.22
CA ILE A 33 26.79 -19.12 62.57
C ILE A 33 27.14 -19.70 61.20
N LEU A 34 27.30 -21.02 61.12
CA LEU A 34 27.59 -21.71 59.86
C LEU A 34 26.41 -21.60 58.89
N GLU A 35 25.18 -21.80 59.37
CA GLU A 35 23.97 -21.62 58.56
C GLU A 35 23.88 -20.20 57.97
N SER A 36 24.18 -19.17 58.77
CA SER A 36 24.16 -17.79 58.26
C SER A 36 25.28 -17.49 57.25
N LEU A 37 26.44 -18.13 57.37
CA LEU A 37 27.51 -18.02 56.38
C LEU A 37 27.12 -18.71 55.07
N GLU A 38 26.58 -19.93 55.15
CA GLU A 38 26.16 -20.71 54.00
C GLU A 38 25.01 -20.03 53.25
N GLU A 39 24.04 -19.45 53.98
CA GLU A 39 22.96 -18.63 53.40
C GLU A 39 23.52 -17.41 52.65
N ARG A 40 24.50 -16.72 53.22
CA ARG A 40 25.17 -15.59 52.54
C ARG A 40 25.94 -16.03 51.31
N GLU A 41 26.67 -17.13 51.39
CA GLU A 41 27.42 -17.68 50.26
C GLU A 41 26.47 -18.06 49.12
N SER A 42 25.41 -18.82 49.41
CA SER A 42 24.39 -19.20 48.44
C SER A 42 23.71 -17.98 47.83
N SER A 43 23.33 -16.99 48.64
CA SER A 43 22.68 -15.78 48.13
C SER A 43 23.60 -14.97 47.20
N ILE A 44 24.90 -14.94 47.46
CA ILE A 44 25.87 -14.25 46.60
C ILE A 44 26.06 -15.03 45.29
N ASP A 45 26.21 -16.35 45.37
CA ASP A 45 26.34 -17.20 44.18
C ASP A 45 25.10 -17.12 43.29
N ASP A 46 23.90 -17.18 43.87
CA ASP A 46 22.64 -17.02 43.15
C ASP A 46 22.51 -15.64 42.51
N ALA A 47 22.89 -14.57 43.22
CA ALA A 47 22.87 -13.21 42.68
C ALA A 47 23.87 -13.04 41.53
N LEU A 48 25.06 -13.64 41.62
CA LEU A 48 26.06 -13.62 40.55
C LEU A 48 25.59 -14.40 39.32
N LYS A 49 25.04 -15.60 39.51
CA LYS A 49 24.44 -16.40 38.44
C LYS A 49 23.31 -15.68 37.74
N ALA A 50 22.40 -15.07 38.50
CA ALA A 50 21.30 -14.28 37.95
C ALA A 50 21.81 -13.08 37.14
N ALA A 51 22.85 -12.38 37.63
CA ALA A 51 23.47 -11.27 36.91
C ALA A 51 24.14 -11.72 35.61
N GLU A 52 24.82 -12.87 35.61
CA GLU A 52 25.45 -13.43 34.41
C GLU A 52 24.41 -13.88 33.38
N GLN A 53 23.34 -14.55 33.82
CA GLN A 53 22.19 -14.91 32.97
C GLN A 53 21.53 -13.67 32.36
N ALA A 54 21.23 -12.66 33.17
CA ALA A 54 20.63 -11.40 32.68
C ALA A 54 21.53 -10.71 31.64
N LYS A 55 22.85 -10.74 31.84
CA LYS A 55 23.81 -10.18 30.87
C LYS A 55 23.84 -10.98 29.56
N ALA A 56 23.79 -12.31 29.63
CA ALA A 56 23.72 -13.17 28.46
C ALA A 56 22.40 -12.98 27.68
N GLU A 57 21.27 -12.92 28.39
CA GLU A 57 19.96 -12.64 27.80
C GLU A 57 19.94 -11.25 27.13
N MET A 58 20.47 -10.23 27.79
CA MET A 58 20.57 -8.88 27.22
C MET A 58 21.43 -8.86 25.95
N ALA A 59 22.54 -9.61 25.92
CA ALA A 59 23.38 -9.73 24.72
C ALA A 59 22.63 -10.42 23.57
N ASN A 60 21.88 -11.49 23.86
CA ASN A 60 21.06 -12.19 22.89
C ASN A 60 19.94 -11.29 22.35
N LEU A 61 19.19 -10.61 23.23
CA LEU A 61 18.14 -9.67 22.85
C LEU A 61 18.68 -8.54 21.98
N LYS A 62 19.87 -8.02 22.29
CA LYS A 62 20.52 -6.99 21.47
C LYS A 62 20.85 -7.51 20.07
N SER A 63 21.42 -8.72 19.98
CA SER A 63 21.73 -9.35 18.69
C SER A 63 20.47 -9.62 17.87
N GLU A 64 19.41 -10.11 18.51
CA GLU A 64 18.12 -10.36 17.86
C GLU A 64 17.48 -9.05 17.38
N ASN A 65 17.55 -7.98 18.19
CA ASN A 65 17.06 -6.66 17.81
C ASN A 65 17.83 -6.09 16.62
N GLU A 66 19.16 -6.20 16.61
CA GLU A 66 19.99 -5.77 15.48
C GLU A 66 19.64 -6.54 14.20
N LYS A 67 19.42 -7.85 14.30
CA LYS A 67 18.97 -8.70 13.19
C LYS A 67 17.59 -8.28 12.68
N LEU A 68 16.63 -8.08 13.59
CA LEU A 68 15.27 -7.66 13.25
C LEU A 68 15.25 -6.26 12.59
N LEU A 69 16.10 -5.33 13.06
CA LEU A 69 16.28 -4.03 12.43
C LEU A 69 16.86 -4.14 11.02
N GLN A 70 17.81 -5.05 10.80
CA GLN A 70 18.37 -5.29 9.48
C GLN A 70 17.34 -5.90 8.54
N GLU A 71 16.58 -6.91 8.99
CA GLU A 71 15.49 -7.52 8.23
C GLU A 71 14.41 -6.49 7.87
N ALA A 72 13.99 -5.66 8.83
CA ALA A 72 13.02 -4.59 8.59
C ALA A 72 13.51 -3.57 7.56
N ARG A 73 14.81 -3.25 7.55
CA ARG A 73 15.40 -2.36 6.53
C ARG A 73 15.36 -2.99 5.14
N ILE A 74 15.73 -4.25 5.03
CA ILE A 74 15.70 -5.01 3.76
C ILE A 74 14.27 -5.10 3.24
N GLU A 75 13.31 -5.43 4.11
CA GLU A 75 11.90 -5.50 3.74
C GLU A 75 11.36 -4.14 3.29
N LYS A 76 11.66 -3.07 4.03
CA LYS A 76 11.29 -1.70 3.65
C LYS A 76 11.87 -1.32 2.28
N ASP A 77 13.13 -1.63 2.01
CA ASP A 77 13.75 -1.35 0.71
C ASP A 77 13.11 -2.18 -0.42
N ASN A 78 12.75 -3.43 -0.16
CA ASN A 78 12.01 -4.29 -1.10
C ASN A 78 10.59 -3.76 -1.39
N ILE A 79 9.88 -3.28 -0.37
CA ILE A 79 8.56 -2.65 -0.53
C ILE A 79 8.69 -1.40 -1.39
N LEU A 80 9.66 -0.53 -1.12
CA LEU A 80 9.88 0.69 -1.89
C LEU A 80 10.23 0.38 -3.35
N LYS A 81 11.08 -0.62 -3.59
CA LYS A 81 11.42 -1.06 -4.94
C LYS A 81 10.18 -1.58 -5.67
N THR A 82 9.42 -2.47 -5.05
CA THR A 82 8.20 -3.05 -5.63
C THR A 82 7.16 -1.98 -5.93
N ALA A 83 7.00 -1.00 -5.03
CA ALA A 83 6.09 0.13 -5.23
C ALA A 83 6.52 1.01 -6.42
N ASN A 84 7.82 1.30 -6.55
CA ASN A 84 8.34 2.05 -7.70
C ASN A 84 8.16 1.30 -9.02
N ASP A 85 8.47 0.00 -9.05
CA ASP A 85 8.31 -0.85 -10.23
C ASP A 85 6.83 -0.94 -10.65
N THR A 86 5.93 -1.11 -9.67
CA THR A 86 4.48 -1.15 -9.89
C THR A 86 3.96 0.20 -10.39
N SER A 87 4.43 1.30 -9.81
CA SER A 87 4.06 2.66 -10.23
C SER A 87 4.50 2.94 -11.66
N ALA A 88 5.75 2.60 -12.00
CA ALA A 88 6.28 2.75 -13.35
C ALA A 88 5.47 1.93 -14.37
N LYS A 89 5.14 0.68 -14.02
CA LYS A 89 4.29 -0.18 -14.87
C LYS A 89 2.88 0.40 -15.04
N MET A 90 2.26 0.88 -13.96
CA MET A 90 0.93 1.49 -14.01
C MET A 90 0.91 2.73 -14.90
N ILE A 91 1.96 3.56 -14.86
CA ILE A 91 2.09 4.73 -15.73
C ILE A 91 2.22 4.30 -17.19
N GLU A 92 3.00 3.26 -17.48
CA GLU A 92 3.14 2.74 -18.85
C GLU A 92 1.83 2.16 -19.37
N ASP A 93 1.17 1.31 -18.58
CA ASP A 93 -0.13 0.72 -18.93
C ASP A 93 -1.18 1.83 -19.18
N ALA A 94 -1.21 2.87 -18.34
CA ALA A 94 -2.09 4.01 -18.52
C ALA A 94 -1.78 4.82 -19.80
N LYS A 95 -0.50 5.01 -20.14
CA LYS A 95 -0.10 5.66 -21.40
C LYS A 95 -0.53 4.84 -22.60
N GLN A 96 -0.32 3.53 -22.58
CA GLN A 96 -0.74 2.65 -23.67
C GLN A 96 -2.25 2.67 -23.85
N ALA A 97 -3.01 2.57 -22.76
CA ALA A 97 -4.46 2.70 -22.79
C ALA A 97 -4.92 4.06 -23.36
N ALA A 98 -4.27 5.16 -22.95
CA ALA A 98 -4.57 6.49 -23.46
C ALA A 98 -4.28 6.63 -24.98
N ILE A 99 -3.22 6.02 -25.48
CA ILE A 99 -2.90 6.01 -26.92
C ILE A 99 -3.97 5.24 -27.70
N VAL A 100 -4.39 4.07 -27.20
CA VAL A 100 -5.43 3.24 -27.84
C VAL A 100 -6.77 3.97 -27.87
N GLU A 101 -7.21 4.52 -26.74
CA GLU A 101 -8.46 5.30 -26.66
C GLU A 101 -8.40 6.57 -27.49
N GLY A 102 -7.25 7.25 -27.53
CA GLY A 102 -7.02 8.42 -28.39
C GLY A 102 -7.13 8.07 -29.88
N ALA A 103 -6.54 6.95 -30.32
CA ALA A 103 -6.65 6.49 -31.70
C ALA A 103 -8.11 6.17 -32.07
N LYS A 104 -8.83 5.48 -31.18
CA LYS A 104 -10.26 5.16 -31.34
C LYS A 104 -11.13 6.43 -31.41
N MET A 105 -10.85 7.43 -30.57
CA MET A 105 -11.53 8.72 -30.61
C MET A 105 -11.33 9.43 -31.96
N ILE A 106 -10.09 9.44 -32.48
CA ILE A 106 -9.78 10.04 -33.79
C ILE A 106 -10.49 9.28 -34.92
N GLU A 107 -10.51 7.95 -34.88
CA GLU A 107 -11.21 7.13 -35.87
C GLU A 107 -12.71 7.43 -35.88
N ASN A 108 -13.34 7.48 -34.69
CA ASN A 108 -14.75 7.85 -34.54
C ASN A 108 -15.01 9.27 -35.06
N ALA A 109 -14.16 10.24 -34.75
CA ALA A 109 -14.29 11.60 -35.24
C ALA A 109 -14.22 11.66 -36.78
N LYS A 110 -13.30 10.91 -37.41
CA LYS A 110 -13.23 10.80 -38.88
C LYS A 110 -14.50 10.20 -39.47
N ALA A 111 -15.05 9.15 -38.84
CA ALA A 111 -16.30 8.53 -39.29
C ALA A 111 -17.49 9.51 -39.22
N VAL A 112 -17.57 10.29 -38.13
CA VAL A 112 -18.58 11.36 -37.99
C VAL A 112 -18.40 12.42 -39.08
N ILE A 113 -17.18 12.91 -39.29
CA ILE A 113 -16.89 13.92 -40.33
C ILE A 113 -17.28 13.43 -41.73
N GLU A 114 -16.98 12.17 -42.07
CA GLU A 114 -17.35 11.61 -43.37
C GLU A 114 -18.88 11.48 -43.54
N ASN A 115 -19.61 11.15 -42.47
CA ASN A 115 -21.07 11.14 -42.50
C ASN A 115 -21.66 12.55 -42.65
N GLU A 116 -21.16 13.53 -41.89
CA GLU A 116 -21.56 14.93 -42.00
C GLU A 116 -21.28 15.50 -43.40
N LYS A 117 -20.14 15.16 -44.00
CA LYS A 117 -19.80 15.54 -45.38
C LYS A 117 -20.80 14.96 -46.38
N LYS A 118 -21.20 13.69 -46.22
CA LYS A 118 -22.22 13.07 -47.09
C LYS A 118 -23.58 13.74 -46.91
N ALA A 119 -23.98 14.07 -45.68
CA ALA A 119 -25.21 14.79 -45.39
C ALA A 119 -25.21 16.18 -46.04
N ALA A 120 -24.14 16.96 -45.86
CA ALA A 120 -23.97 18.27 -46.48
C ALA A 120 -24.02 18.21 -48.01
N LEU A 121 -23.36 17.21 -48.63
CA LEU A 121 -23.44 17.01 -50.08
C LEU A 121 -24.85 16.67 -50.56
N SER A 122 -25.60 15.87 -49.79
CA SER A 122 -26.99 15.57 -50.10
C SER A 122 -27.87 16.83 -49.98
N GLU A 123 -27.63 17.66 -48.98
CA GLU A 123 -28.35 18.91 -48.79
C GLU A 123 -28.08 19.90 -49.94
N VAL A 124 -26.82 20.05 -50.36
CA VAL A 124 -26.45 20.86 -51.52
C VAL A 124 -27.14 20.35 -52.79
N LYS A 125 -27.17 19.03 -53.02
CA LYS A 125 -27.89 18.46 -54.18
C LYS A 125 -29.38 18.82 -54.17
N ASN A 126 -30.01 18.75 -53.00
CA ASN A 126 -31.43 19.11 -52.85
C ASN A 126 -31.67 20.61 -53.12
N GLN A 127 -30.80 21.49 -52.59
CA GLN A 127 -30.88 22.93 -52.87
C GLN A 127 -30.70 23.24 -54.36
N VAL A 128 -29.75 22.58 -55.03
CA VAL A 128 -29.54 22.75 -56.48
C VAL A 128 -30.73 22.24 -57.28
N ALA A 129 -31.32 21.10 -56.91
CA ALA A 129 -32.52 20.58 -57.56
C ALA A 129 -33.69 21.57 -57.43
N GLN A 130 -33.90 22.14 -56.23
CA GLN A 130 -34.94 23.12 -55.98
C GLN A 130 -34.72 24.41 -56.79
N LEU A 131 -33.49 24.94 -56.82
CA LEU A 131 -33.15 26.12 -57.62
C LEU A 131 -33.35 25.85 -59.12
N THR A 132 -33.01 24.64 -59.58
CA THR A 132 -33.21 24.24 -60.98
C THR A 132 -34.70 24.22 -61.32
N LEU A 133 -35.56 23.64 -60.47
CA LEU A 133 -37.01 23.66 -60.65
C LEU A 133 -37.58 25.08 -60.67
N GLU A 134 -37.11 25.97 -59.80
CA GLU A 134 -37.52 27.38 -59.78
C GLU A 134 -37.12 28.13 -61.07
N VAL A 135 -35.89 27.90 -61.56
CA VAL A 135 -35.42 28.49 -62.82
C VAL A 135 -36.22 27.93 -63.99
N THR A 136 -36.45 26.61 -64.04
CA THR A 136 -37.26 25.97 -65.07
C THR A 136 -38.70 26.48 -65.05
N ASP A 137 -39.35 26.61 -63.89
CA ASP A 137 -40.71 27.19 -63.78
C ASP A 137 -40.76 28.62 -64.32
N LYS A 138 -39.82 29.48 -63.93
CA LYS A 138 -39.73 30.86 -64.46
C LYS A 138 -39.49 30.88 -65.97
N LEU A 139 -38.62 30.01 -66.49
CA LEU A 139 -38.33 29.93 -67.92
C LEU A 139 -39.54 29.40 -68.71
N LEU A 140 -40.24 28.40 -68.18
CA LEU A 140 -41.43 27.81 -68.80
C LEU A 140 -42.57 28.84 -68.84
N ARG A 141 -42.83 29.55 -67.74
CA ARG A 141 -43.79 30.67 -67.68
C ARG A 141 -43.47 31.77 -68.67
N LYS A 142 -42.19 32.10 -68.86
CA LYS A 142 -41.75 33.10 -69.84
C LYS A 142 -41.98 32.63 -71.28
N ASN A 143 -41.63 31.38 -71.60
CA ASN A 143 -41.81 30.84 -72.95
C ASN A 143 -43.29 30.58 -73.31
N LEU A 144 -44.10 30.14 -72.35
CA LEU A 144 -45.55 29.93 -72.51
C LEU A 144 -46.36 31.21 -72.27
N SER A 145 -45.75 32.39 -72.34
CA SER A 145 -46.44 33.68 -72.14
C SER A 145 -47.34 34.06 -73.31
N SER A 146 -47.13 33.47 -74.50
CA SER A 146 -47.95 33.73 -75.69
C SER A 146 -49.00 32.63 -75.90
N GLN A 147 -50.18 33.02 -76.41
CA GLN A 147 -51.27 32.10 -76.69
C GLN A 147 -50.90 31.05 -77.75
N ALA A 148 -50.07 31.41 -78.74
CA ALA A 148 -49.57 30.50 -79.76
C ALA A 148 -48.71 29.37 -79.18
N ALA A 149 -47.79 29.70 -78.27
CA ALA A 149 -46.93 28.69 -77.62
C ALA A 149 -47.72 27.74 -76.70
N GLN A 150 -48.80 28.22 -76.07
CA GLN A 150 -49.70 27.36 -75.28
C GLN A 150 -50.51 26.42 -76.18
N GLN A 151 -50.96 26.89 -77.34
CA GLN A 151 -51.69 26.06 -78.31
C GLN A 151 -50.80 24.94 -78.88
N GLU A 152 -49.54 25.25 -79.21
CA GLU A 152 -48.55 24.28 -79.69
C GLU A 152 -48.25 23.19 -78.64
N LEU A 153 -48.15 23.56 -77.36
CA LEU A 153 -47.98 22.59 -76.27
C LEU A 153 -49.18 21.63 -76.16
N VAL A 154 -50.41 22.13 -76.25
CA VAL A 154 -51.63 21.31 -76.17
C VAL A 154 -51.73 20.37 -77.38
N GLU A 155 -51.44 20.86 -78.58
CA GLU A 155 -51.38 19.99 -79.78
C GLU A 155 -50.31 18.90 -79.64
N GLY A 156 -49.14 19.23 -79.09
CA GLY A 156 -48.08 18.25 -78.79
C GLY A 156 -48.52 17.18 -77.79
N MET A 157 -49.16 17.56 -76.68
CA MET A 157 -49.66 16.62 -75.67
C MET A 157 -50.77 15.71 -76.22
N VAL A 158 -51.68 16.25 -77.04
CA VAL A 158 -52.73 15.45 -77.70
C VAL A 158 -52.11 14.46 -78.69
N LYS A 159 -50.99 14.83 -79.34
CA LYS A 159 -50.26 13.95 -80.26
C LYS A 159 -49.54 12.81 -79.52
N ASP A 160 -48.87 13.09 -78.40
CA ASP A 160 -48.20 12.06 -77.58
C ASP A 160 -49.18 11.07 -76.94
N ILE A 161 -50.39 11.52 -76.56
CA ILE A 161 -51.45 10.64 -76.05
C ILE A 161 -52.04 9.75 -77.16
N ASN A 162 -52.06 10.21 -78.42
CA ASN A 162 -52.50 9.39 -79.55
C ASN A 162 -51.39 8.48 -80.12
N LEU A 163 -50.14 8.61 -79.64
CA LEU A 163 -48.99 7.82 -80.05
C LEU A 163 -48.67 6.66 -79.09
N ASN A 164 -49.42 6.53 -77.97
CA ASN A 164 -49.51 5.32 -77.13
C ASN A 164 -50.89 4.69 -77.26
#